data_AF-A0A7X8XY73-F1
#
_entry.id   AF-A0A7X8XY73-F1
#
_cell.length_a   1.000
_cell.length_b   1.000
_cell.length_c   1.000
_cell.angle_alpha   90.00
_cell.angle_beta   90.00
_cell.angle_gamma   90.00
#
_symmetry.space_group_name_H-M   'P 1'
#
loop_
_entity.id
_entity.type
_entity.pdbx_description
1 polymer ?
#
loop_
_entity_poly.entity_id
_entity_poly.type
_entity_poly.pdbx_seq_one_letter_code
_entity_poly.pdbx_strand_id
1 'polypeptide(L)'
;MRNRLILALLLVCAALPVQAGRETSPHLTLETLLARVRVGPAETHGNLAVFPVIVPKPSALADHLNLDAALNRQTLKLTEVSESGSVNRVLVENTGKVPVFIMAGEILSGAKQDRVLQDDLWLPALSGPVEVACYCVEQGRWSYTGDREFKSRPVTGNLAIRQSARSDNSQVAVWSAVAETQARVGFGDSTALGETFEAPVVKRRIEGYIQALGDLPERHPQASGFVVAVGSRILAADLFGDRADAVALWPKLLPSYALEAAQTDSQKAGVDRETAARFLREAASMKSTTRATPGEGTLFSLEGSGRVGSALLLGRALVHAEVFPRSGKTPPPPPVLPIQRPYVR
;
A
#
# COMPACT_ATOMS: atom_id res chain seq x y z
N MET A 1 89.11 -35.62 -7.15
CA MET A 1 89.48 -34.80 -5.98
C MET A 1 88.21 -34.27 -5.32
N ARG A 2 88.00 -34.66 -4.05
CA ARG A 2 87.27 -33.98 -2.95
C ARG A 2 85.83 -33.48 -3.15
N ASN A 3 84.91 -34.24 -2.54
CA ASN A 3 83.98 -33.83 -1.46
C ASN A 3 83.57 -32.36 -1.41
N ARG A 4 82.26 -32.08 -1.54
CA ARG A 4 81.54 -31.15 -0.67
C ARG A 4 80.07 -31.58 -0.49
N LEU A 5 79.73 -32.00 0.73
CA LEU A 5 78.37 -31.93 1.29
C LEU A 5 77.89 -30.47 1.25
N ILE A 6 76.66 -30.22 0.79
CA ILE A 6 75.89 -29.05 1.20
C ILE A 6 74.45 -29.48 1.50
N LEU A 7 74.16 -29.37 2.80
CA LEU A 7 72.89 -29.24 3.53
C LEU A 7 71.59 -29.12 2.70
N ALA A 8 70.68 -30.06 2.94
CA ALA A 8 69.28 -29.98 2.52
C ALA A 8 68.51 -28.96 3.38
N LEU A 9 68.01 -27.89 2.77
CA LEU A 9 67.06 -26.97 3.37
C LEU A 9 65.64 -27.40 2.96
N LEU A 10 64.92 -28.05 3.88
CA LEU A 10 63.51 -28.39 3.74
C LEU A 10 62.67 -27.10 3.85
N LEU A 11 62.30 -26.52 2.71
CA LEU A 11 61.21 -25.54 2.64
C LEU A 11 59.88 -26.30 2.51
N VAL A 12 59.14 -26.38 3.62
CA VAL A 12 57.74 -26.80 3.62
C VAL A 12 56.91 -25.61 3.12
N CYS A 13 56.62 -25.58 1.82
CA CYS A 13 55.57 -24.71 1.28
C CYS A 13 54.21 -25.31 1.64
N ALA A 14 53.60 -24.83 2.74
CA ALA A 14 52.20 -25.09 3.02
C ALA A 14 51.34 -24.38 1.95
N ALA A 15 50.82 -25.14 1.01
CA ALA A 15 49.78 -24.67 0.09
C ALA A 15 48.50 -24.45 0.90
N LEU A 16 48.18 -23.19 1.21
CA LEU A 16 46.85 -22.83 1.67
C LEU A 16 45.90 -22.97 0.47
N PRO A 17 44.75 -23.66 0.62
CA PRO A 17 43.76 -23.68 -0.44
C PRO A 17 43.22 -22.25 -0.60
N VAL A 18 43.34 -21.72 -1.82
CA VAL A 18 42.56 -20.55 -2.24
C VAL A 18 41.11 -21.01 -2.23
N GLN A 19 40.40 -20.72 -1.14
CA GLN A 19 38.95 -20.81 -1.13
C GLN A 19 38.48 -19.73 -2.10
N ALA A 20 38.11 -20.16 -3.31
CA ALA A 20 37.32 -19.33 -4.21
C ALA A 20 36.03 -18.99 -3.47
N GLY A 21 36.00 -17.80 -2.86
CA GLY A 21 34.77 -17.22 -2.35
C GLY A 21 33.81 -17.16 -3.53
N ARG A 22 32.77 -17.99 -3.50
CA ARG A 22 31.55 -17.68 -4.24
C ARG A 22 31.14 -16.31 -3.74
N GLU A 23 31.35 -15.27 -4.54
CA GLU A 23 30.62 -14.02 -4.39
C GLU A 23 29.15 -14.38 -4.53
N THR A 24 28.50 -14.66 -3.40
CA THR A 24 27.06 -14.70 -3.31
C THR A 24 26.61 -13.31 -3.72
N SER A 25 25.97 -13.20 -4.88
CA SER A 25 25.33 -11.96 -5.29
C SER A 25 24.55 -11.42 -4.09
N PRO A 26 24.71 -10.13 -3.71
CA PRO A 26 24.13 -9.62 -2.48
C PRO A 26 22.64 -9.96 -2.44
N HIS A 27 22.23 -10.66 -1.38
CA HIS A 27 20.83 -11.01 -1.17
C HIS A 27 20.03 -9.71 -1.17
N LEU A 28 19.15 -9.53 -2.16
CA LEU A 28 18.30 -8.34 -2.24
C LEU A 28 17.29 -8.39 -1.08
N THR A 29 17.51 -7.57 -0.06
CA THR A 29 16.58 -7.27 1.03
C THR A 29 15.62 -6.14 0.60
N LEU A 30 14.55 -5.91 1.38
CA LEU A 30 13.63 -4.79 1.15
C LEU A 30 14.38 -3.45 1.06
N GLU A 31 15.34 -3.21 1.94
CA GLU A 31 16.17 -2.00 1.96
C GLU A 31 16.93 -1.83 0.63
N THR A 32 17.61 -2.89 0.17
CA THR A 32 18.35 -2.83 -1.09
C THR A 32 17.46 -2.74 -2.33
N LEU A 33 16.22 -3.22 -2.26
CA LEU A 33 15.22 -3.04 -3.32
C LEU A 33 14.80 -1.57 -3.41
N LEU A 34 14.40 -0.98 -2.27
CA LEU A 34 14.02 0.42 -2.17
C LEU A 34 15.16 1.35 -2.57
N ALA A 35 16.41 1.04 -2.22
CA ALA A 35 17.57 1.84 -2.59
C ALA A 35 17.87 1.86 -4.10
N ARG A 36 17.37 0.86 -4.86
CA ARG A 36 17.67 0.69 -6.28
C ARG A 36 16.55 1.15 -7.21
N VAL A 37 15.44 1.64 -6.67
CA VAL A 37 14.36 2.24 -7.47
C VAL A 37 14.85 3.47 -8.23
N ARG A 38 14.28 3.69 -9.41
CA ARG A 38 14.63 4.85 -10.26
C ARG A 38 13.40 5.70 -10.50
N VAL A 39 13.45 6.95 -10.03
CA VAL A 39 12.39 7.94 -10.23
C VAL A 39 12.55 8.56 -11.61
N GLY A 40 11.47 8.65 -12.39
CA GLY A 40 11.37 9.31 -13.68
C GLY A 40 11.06 10.81 -13.59
N PRO A 41 10.91 11.51 -14.72
CA PRO A 41 10.45 12.90 -14.74
C PRO A 41 9.00 13.02 -14.27
N ALA A 42 8.64 14.15 -13.66
CA ALA A 42 7.28 14.39 -13.18
C ALA A 42 6.28 14.56 -14.33
N GLU A 43 5.10 13.98 -14.14
CA GLU A 43 3.87 14.27 -14.86
C GLU A 43 3.03 15.20 -13.98
N THR A 44 2.59 16.34 -14.50
CA THR A 44 1.94 17.37 -13.67
C THR A 44 0.60 17.81 -14.24
N HIS A 45 -0.34 18.08 -13.33
CA HIS A 45 -1.56 18.80 -13.63
C HIS A 45 -1.87 19.70 -12.44
N GLY A 46 -1.96 21.02 -12.66
CA GLY A 46 -2.13 22.00 -11.58
C GLY A 46 -1.05 21.89 -10.50
N ASN A 47 -1.47 21.57 -9.27
CA ASN A 47 -0.57 21.40 -8.13
C ASN A 47 -0.15 19.94 -7.87
N LEU A 48 -0.69 18.97 -8.60
CA LEU A 48 -0.39 17.54 -8.46
C LEU A 48 0.77 17.16 -9.39
N ALA A 49 1.78 16.51 -8.81
CA ALA A 49 2.90 15.92 -9.53
C ALA A 49 2.99 14.43 -9.23
N VAL A 50 3.13 13.62 -10.28
CA VAL A 50 3.32 12.18 -10.18
C VAL A 50 4.65 11.84 -10.84
N PHE A 51 5.54 11.21 -10.08
CA PHE A 51 6.81 10.72 -10.58
C PHE A 51 6.70 9.21 -10.79
N PRO A 52 6.75 8.71 -12.03
CA PRO A 52 6.76 7.28 -12.31
C PRO A 52 8.07 6.67 -11.77
N VAL A 53 7.97 5.50 -11.15
CA VAL A 53 9.10 4.81 -10.51
C VAL A 53 9.31 3.45 -11.17
N ILE A 54 10.53 3.21 -11.61
CA ILE A 54 10.98 1.90 -12.08
C ILE A 54 11.44 1.11 -10.85
N VAL A 55 10.70 0.05 -10.51
CA VAL A 55 11.00 -0.84 -9.39
C VAL A 55 11.85 -2.02 -9.89
N PRO A 56 13.02 -2.31 -9.28
CA PRO A 56 13.81 -3.48 -9.61
C PRO A 56 13.03 -4.78 -9.33
N LYS A 57 13.09 -5.73 -10.26
CA LYS A 57 12.43 -7.04 -10.13
C LYS A 57 13.46 -8.16 -9.98
N PRO A 58 14.02 -8.38 -8.77
CA PRO A 58 14.97 -9.49 -8.54
C PRO A 58 14.33 -10.87 -8.69
N SER A 59 13.01 -10.95 -8.48
CA SER A 59 12.18 -12.15 -8.53
C SER A 59 10.83 -11.74 -9.12
N ALA A 60 10.29 -12.59 -9.98
CA ALA A 60 8.93 -12.41 -10.48
C ALA A 60 7.92 -12.87 -9.42
N LEU A 61 6.79 -12.17 -9.33
CA LEU A 61 5.62 -12.69 -8.64
C LEU A 61 5.00 -13.81 -9.46
N ALA A 62 4.31 -14.73 -8.79
CA ALA A 62 3.48 -15.70 -9.49
C ALA A 62 2.30 -14.99 -10.19
N ASP A 63 1.77 -15.61 -11.24
CA ASP A 63 0.52 -15.17 -11.86
C ASP A 63 -0.58 -15.10 -10.81
N HIS A 64 -1.29 -13.97 -10.76
CA HIS A 64 -2.30 -13.70 -9.74
C HIS A 64 -3.36 -12.74 -10.27
N LEU A 65 -4.40 -12.52 -9.47
CA LEU A 65 -5.43 -11.50 -9.71
C LEU A 65 -5.35 -10.42 -8.64
N ASN A 66 -5.77 -9.20 -8.95
CA ASN A 66 -6.11 -8.23 -7.92
C ASN A 66 -7.56 -8.42 -7.43
N LEU A 67 -7.94 -7.68 -6.38
CA LEU A 67 -9.28 -7.66 -5.80
C LEU A 67 -10.39 -7.59 -6.85
N ASP A 68 -10.35 -6.59 -7.73
CA ASP A 68 -11.41 -6.32 -8.71
C ASP A 68 -11.50 -7.44 -9.74
N ALA A 69 -10.36 -7.92 -10.24
CA ALA A 69 -10.30 -9.01 -11.19
C ALA A 69 -10.84 -10.32 -10.58
N ALA A 70 -10.57 -10.60 -9.31
CA ALA A 70 -11.03 -11.79 -8.63
C ALA A 70 -12.54 -11.75 -8.31
N LEU A 71 -13.06 -10.57 -7.93
CA LEU A 71 -14.51 -10.35 -7.76
C LEU A 71 -15.26 -10.45 -9.09
N ASN A 72 -14.74 -9.83 -10.15
CA ASN A 72 -15.35 -9.88 -11.49
C ASN A 72 -15.38 -11.29 -12.05
N ARG A 73 -14.39 -12.14 -11.72
CA ARG A 73 -14.38 -13.56 -12.08
C ARG A 73 -15.21 -14.45 -11.15
N GLN A 74 -15.83 -13.88 -10.10
CA GLN A 74 -16.60 -14.59 -9.09
C GLN A 74 -15.80 -15.70 -8.39
N THR A 75 -14.48 -15.50 -8.27
CA THR A 75 -13.57 -16.44 -7.60
C THR A 75 -13.18 -15.98 -6.20
N LEU A 76 -13.56 -14.76 -5.81
CA LEU A 76 -13.35 -14.22 -4.47
C LEU A 76 -14.70 -13.96 -3.81
N LYS A 77 -14.85 -14.42 -2.57
CA LYS A 77 -15.99 -14.06 -1.72
C LYS A 77 -15.52 -13.15 -0.60
N LEU A 78 -16.29 -12.09 -0.35
CA LEU A 78 -16.05 -11.14 0.72
C LEU A 78 -17.34 -10.98 1.52
N THR A 79 -17.35 -11.40 2.78
CA THR A 79 -18.54 -11.35 3.64
C THR A 79 -18.21 -10.80 5.03
N GLU A 80 -19.25 -10.51 5.79
CA GLU A 80 -19.11 -10.42 7.25
C GLU A 80 -18.63 -11.77 7.83
N VAL A 81 -17.91 -11.74 8.96
CA VAL A 81 -17.41 -12.96 9.63
C VAL A 81 -18.53 -13.84 10.21
N SER A 82 -19.72 -13.27 10.41
CA SER A 82 -20.91 -13.96 10.90
C SER A 82 -22.16 -13.14 10.60
N GLU A 83 -23.34 -13.67 10.96
CA GLU A 83 -24.59 -12.90 10.87
C GLU A 83 -24.56 -11.62 11.72
N SER A 84 -23.94 -11.67 12.90
CA SER A 84 -23.73 -10.49 13.75
C SER A 84 -22.67 -9.54 13.18
N GLY A 85 -21.76 -10.04 12.35
CA GLY A 85 -20.64 -9.30 11.78
C GLY A 85 -19.56 -8.97 12.80
N SER A 86 -18.49 -8.32 12.33
CA SER A 86 -17.42 -7.78 13.18
C SER A 86 -17.01 -6.40 12.70
N VAL A 87 -16.83 -5.46 13.62
CA VAL A 87 -16.47 -4.07 13.30
C VAL A 87 -15.05 -3.96 12.73
N ASN A 88 -14.15 -4.89 13.07
CA ASN A 88 -12.74 -4.80 12.66
C ASN A 88 -12.24 -6.03 11.90
N ARG A 89 -13.16 -6.87 11.40
CA ARG A 89 -12.85 -8.07 10.63
C ARG A 89 -13.87 -8.29 9.52
N VAL A 90 -13.38 -8.71 8.35
CA VAL A 90 -14.17 -9.30 7.27
C VAL A 90 -13.65 -10.71 6.98
N LEU A 91 -14.49 -11.53 6.35
CA LEU A 91 -14.12 -12.86 5.90
C LEU A 91 -13.86 -12.83 4.40
N VAL A 92 -12.70 -13.34 4.00
CA VAL A 92 -12.26 -13.38 2.60
C VAL A 92 -11.97 -14.83 2.22
N GLU A 93 -12.51 -15.30 1.10
CA GLU A 93 -12.26 -16.65 0.58
C GLU A 93 -11.90 -16.58 -0.90
N ASN A 94 -10.70 -17.02 -1.26
CA ASN A 94 -10.33 -17.26 -2.65
C ASN A 94 -10.68 -18.69 -3.03
N THR A 95 -11.73 -18.83 -3.84
CA THR A 95 -12.16 -20.11 -4.45
C THR A 95 -11.51 -20.37 -5.81
N GLY A 96 -10.72 -19.41 -6.31
CA GLY A 96 -9.99 -19.51 -7.56
C GLY A 96 -8.71 -20.35 -7.45
N LYS A 97 -8.17 -20.71 -8.61
CA LYS A 97 -6.95 -21.53 -8.76
C LYS A 97 -5.66 -20.72 -8.85
N VAL A 98 -5.75 -19.40 -8.76
CA VAL A 98 -4.60 -18.48 -8.73
C VAL A 98 -4.69 -17.60 -7.49
N PRO A 99 -3.57 -17.13 -6.93
CA PRO A 99 -3.57 -16.20 -5.81
C PRO A 99 -4.28 -14.88 -6.12
N VAL A 100 -4.67 -14.18 -5.06
CA VAL A 100 -5.27 -12.84 -5.14
C VAL A 100 -4.46 -11.87 -4.29
N PHE A 101 -3.99 -10.78 -4.90
CA PHE A 101 -3.45 -9.63 -4.21
C PHE A 101 -4.57 -8.64 -3.88
N ILE A 102 -4.63 -8.20 -2.63
CA ILE A 102 -5.54 -7.16 -2.16
C ILE A 102 -4.69 -6.09 -1.47
N MET A 103 -4.82 -4.84 -1.92
CA MET A 103 -4.00 -3.74 -1.44
C MET A 103 -4.63 -3.10 -0.19
N ALA A 104 -3.80 -2.73 0.78
CA ALA A 104 -4.21 -1.89 1.90
C ALA A 104 -4.85 -0.59 1.40
N GLY A 105 -5.94 -0.17 2.03
CA GLY A 105 -6.64 1.06 1.64
C GLY A 105 -7.73 0.88 0.58
N GLU A 106 -7.92 -0.29 -0.01
CA GLU A 106 -9.09 -0.52 -0.89
C GLU A 106 -10.40 -0.46 -0.09
N ILE A 107 -11.42 0.18 -0.67
CA ILE A 107 -12.73 0.35 -0.04
C ILE A 107 -13.67 -0.79 -0.48
N LEU A 108 -14.16 -1.52 0.51
CA LEU A 108 -15.20 -2.53 0.38
C LEU A 108 -16.56 -1.90 0.71
N SER A 109 -17.48 -1.89 -0.23
CA SER A 109 -18.84 -1.35 -0.05
C SER A 109 -19.89 -2.43 0.16
N GLY A 110 -20.94 -2.11 0.92
CA GLY A 110 -22.10 -2.98 1.10
C GLY A 110 -22.11 -3.70 2.45
N ALA A 111 -22.60 -4.94 2.47
CA ALA A 111 -22.86 -5.73 3.68
C ALA A 111 -23.51 -4.88 4.79
N LYS A 112 -22.95 -4.87 6.01
CA LYS A 112 -23.48 -4.03 7.11
C LYS A 112 -22.96 -2.60 7.12
N GLN A 113 -21.75 -2.38 6.62
CA GLN A 113 -21.05 -1.10 6.67
C GLN A 113 -19.85 -1.10 5.72
N ASP A 114 -19.57 0.01 5.05
CA ASP A 114 -18.37 0.13 4.20
C ASP A 114 -17.07 0.00 5.01
N ARG A 115 -16.11 -0.74 4.47
CA ARG A 115 -14.82 -1.04 5.11
C ARG A 115 -13.64 -0.59 4.26
N VAL A 116 -12.52 -0.37 4.93
CA VAL A 116 -11.20 -0.23 4.31
C VAL A 116 -10.26 -1.29 4.88
N LEU A 117 -9.49 -1.96 4.02
CA LEU A 117 -8.52 -2.95 4.50
C LEU A 117 -7.29 -2.30 5.14
N GLN A 118 -6.82 -2.91 6.23
CA GLN A 118 -5.73 -2.39 7.04
C GLN A 118 -4.35 -2.61 6.39
N ASP A 119 -4.08 -3.83 5.93
CA ASP A 119 -2.78 -4.28 5.47
C ASP A 119 -2.92 -4.97 4.10
N ASP A 120 -1.82 -4.97 3.33
CA ASP A 120 -1.72 -5.73 2.09
C ASP A 120 -1.89 -7.23 2.38
N LEU A 121 -2.58 -7.92 1.48
CA LEU A 121 -2.86 -9.34 1.58
C LEU A 121 -2.51 -10.06 0.29
N TRP A 122 -1.70 -11.10 0.40
CA TRP A 122 -1.56 -12.11 -0.65
C TRP A 122 -2.33 -13.36 -0.23
N LEU A 123 -3.50 -13.56 -0.81
CA LEU A 123 -4.39 -14.66 -0.49
C LEU A 123 -4.11 -15.84 -1.46
N PRO A 124 -3.67 -17.01 -0.97
CA PRO A 124 -3.34 -18.13 -1.83
C PRO A 124 -4.56 -18.64 -2.62
N ALA A 125 -4.30 -19.40 -3.67
CA ALA A 125 -5.35 -20.14 -4.38
C ALA A 125 -6.06 -21.10 -3.42
N LEU A 126 -7.38 -21.24 -3.54
CA LEU A 126 -8.19 -22.16 -2.73
C LEU A 126 -7.93 -21.97 -1.21
N SER A 127 -7.88 -20.73 -0.75
CA SER A 127 -7.43 -20.37 0.61
C SER A 127 -8.30 -20.92 1.73
N GLY A 128 -9.55 -21.28 1.42
CA GLY A 128 -10.61 -21.34 2.42
C GLY A 128 -10.90 -19.96 3.02
N PRO A 129 -11.79 -19.88 4.02
CA PRO A 129 -12.13 -18.62 4.66
C PRO A 129 -11.00 -18.09 5.54
N VAL A 130 -10.64 -16.82 5.34
CA VAL A 130 -9.58 -16.11 6.07
C VAL A 130 -10.15 -14.83 6.65
N GLU A 131 -9.98 -14.62 7.96
CA GLU A 131 -10.35 -13.35 8.60
C GLU A 131 -9.29 -12.29 8.35
N VAL A 132 -9.71 -11.13 7.86
CA VAL A 132 -8.83 -10.02 7.48
C VAL A 132 -9.22 -8.78 8.27
N ALA A 133 -8.22 -8.06 8.77
CA ALA A 133 -8.42 -6.83 9.52
C ALA A 133 -8.87 -5.68 8.61
N CYS A 134 -9.88 -4.94 9.06
CA CYS A 134 -10.43 -3.79 8.36
C CYS A 134 -10.89 -2.72 9.36
N TYR A 135 -11.21 -1.54 8.85
CA TYR A 135 -11.89 -0.48 9.61
C TYR A 135 -13.12 0.00 8.86
N CYS A 136 -14.13 0.44 9.59
CA CYS A 136 -15.32 1.05 9.00
C CYS A 136 -14.99 2.46 8.48
N VAL A 137 -15.41 2.75 7.24
CA VAL A 137 -15.31 4.08 6.61
C VAL A 137 -16.68 4.69 6.34
N GLU A 138 -17.68 4.16 7.03
CA GLU A 138 -19.05 4.66 7.12
C GLU A 138 -19.40 4.78 8.61
N GLN A 139 -20.27 5.71 9.00
CA GLN A 139 -20.79 5.82 10.37
C GLN A 139 -22.31 5.65 10.40
N GLY A 140 -22.84 5.05 11.47
CA GLY A 140 -24.28 5.00 11.74
C GLY A 140 -25.04 3.85 11.08
N ARG A 141 -24.52 3.23 10.00
CA ARG A 141 -25.11 2.01 9.41
C ARG A 141 -24.52 0.75 10.05
N TRP A 142 -25.40 -0.10 10.59
CA TRP A 142 -25.05 -1.45 11.07
C TRP A 142 -26.15 -2.46 10.73
N SER A 143 -26.56 -2.46 9.48
CA SER A 143 -27.60 -3.33 8.95
C SER A 143 -27.37 -3.58 7.46
N TYR A 144 -27.88 -4.71 6.97
CA TYR A 144 -27.84 -5.02 5.55
C TYR A 144 -28.83 -4.12 4.80
N THR A 145 -28.36 -3.43 3.77
CA THR A 145 -29.19 -2.61 2.86
C THR A 145 -29.28 -3.21 1.45
N GLY A 146 -28.86 -4.46 1.28
CA GLY A 146 -28.82 -5.17 -0.01
C GLY A 146 -28.04 -6.47 0.09
N ASP A 147 -27.12 -6.70 -0.86
CA ASP A 147 -26.28 -7.89 -0.92
C ASP A 147 -25.50 -8.11 0.40
N ARG A 148 -25.37 -9.38 0.78
CA ARG A 148 -24.61 -9.79 1.98
C ARG A 148 -23.11 -9.85 1.75
N GLU A 149 -22.70 -9.78 0.49
CA GLU A 149 -21.30 -9.75 0.07
C GLU A 149 -20.83 -8.30 -0.15
N PHE A 150 -19.56 -8.06 0.14
CA PHE A 150 -18.91 -6.80 -0.18
C PHE A 150 -18.59 -6.71 -1.67
N LYS A 151 -18.67 -5.49 -2.20
CA LYS A 151 -18.19 -5.12 -3.53
C LYS A 151 -16.99 -4.20 -3.39
N SER A 152 -16.13 -4.20 -4.40
CA SER A 152 -15.03 -3.23 -4.47
C SER A 152 -15.51 -1.90 -5.04
N ARG A 153 -15.14 -0.77 -4.42
CA ARG A 153 -15.36 0.56 -4.98
C ARG A 153 -14.19 0.95 -5.90
N PRO A 154 -14.40 1.76 -6.95
CA PRO A 154 -13.36 2.20 -7.87
C PRO A 154 -12.47 3.31 -7.29
N VAL A 155 -12.27 3.32 -5.97
CA VAL A 155 -11.51 4.31 -5.21
C VAL A 155 -10.84 3.64 -4.01
N THR A 156 -9.74 4.23 -3.55
CA THR A 156 -9.06 3.85 -2.31
C THR A 156 -9.31 4.89 -1.22
N GLY A 157 -9.09 4.53 0.05
CA GLY A 157 -9.01 5.51 1.12
C GLY A 157 -7.96 6.58 0.81
N ASN A 158 -8.24 7.84 1.16
CA ASN A 158 -7.23 8.88 1.02
C ASN A 158 -6.05 8.67 1.98
N LEU A 159 -5.04 9.52 1.87
CA LEU A 159 -3.81 9.41 2.64
C LEU A 159 -4.07 9.29 4.16
N ALA A 160 -4.90 10.19 4.70
CA ALA A 160 -5.22 10.20 6.13
C ALA A 160 -5.85 8.87 6.57
N ILE A 161 -6.79 8.35 5.79
CA ILE A 161 -7.50 7.10 6.10
C ILE A 161 -6.57 5.89 6.00
N ARG A 162 -5.73 5.83 4.95
CA ARG A 162 -4.70 4.80 4.79
C ARG A 162 -3.70 4.82 5.94
N GLN A 163 -3.30 5.99 6.44
CA GLN A 163 -2.39 6.12 7.58
C GLN A 163 -3.04 5.73 8.92
N SER A 164 -4.26 6.21 9.18
CA SER A 164 -4.99 5.92 10.42
C SER A 164 -5.38 4.44 10.54
N ALA A 165 -5.79 3.81 9.44
CA ALA A 165 -6.07 2.37 9.42
C ALA A 165 -4.84 1.55 9.84
N ARG A 166 -3.63 2.00 9.52
CA ARG A 166 -2.41 1.27 9.88
C ARG A 166 -1.86 1.58 11.26
N SER A 167 -1.88 2.84 11.66
CA SER A 167 -1.08 3.32 12.80
C SER A 167 -1.84 3.25 14.13
N ASP A 168 -3.14 3.48 14.11
CA ASP A 168 -3.85 3.83 15.35
C ASP A 168 -4.60 2.64 15.97
N ASN A 169 -4.73 1.53 15.23
CA ASN A 169 -5.65 0.43 15.55
C ASN A 169 -7.04 0.91 16.02
N SER A 170 -7.45 2.10 15.57
CA SER A 170 -8.53 2.87 16.18
C SER A 170 -9.58 3.21 15.14
N GLN A 171 -10.73 2.57 15.29
CA GLN A 171 -11.93 2.88 14.51
C GLN A 171 -12.28 4.38 14.58
N VAL A 172 -12.05 5.01 15.72
CA VAL A 172 -12.31 6.45 15.90
C VAL A 172 -11.36 7.29 15.06
N ALA A 173 -10.06 6.94 15.01
CA ALA A 173 -9.10 7.70 14.21
C ALA A 173 -9.49 7.67 12.72
N VAL A 174 -9.87 6.49 12.21
CA VAL A 174 -10.38 6.34 10.83
C VAL A 174 -11.63 7.19 10.60
N TRP A 175 -12.60 7.14 11.51
CA TRP A 175 -13.80 7.97 11.44
C TRP A 175 -13.53 9.47 11.50
N SER A 176 -12.54 9.89 12.30
CA SER A 176 -12.13 11.28 12.40
C SER A 176 -11.48 11.75 11.09
N ALA A 177 -10.68 10.89 10.45
CA ALA A 177 -10.11 11.16 9.13
C ALA A 177 -11.18 11.25 8.02
N VAL A 178 -12.21 10.39 8.07
CA VAL A 178 -13.37 10.49 7.15
C VAL A 178 -14.09 11.83 7.35
N ALA A 179 -14.41 12.19 8.60
CA ALA A 179 -15.11 13.44 8.91
C ALA A 179 -14.31 14.69 8.51
N GLU A 180 -13.00 14.71 8.77
CA GLU A 180 -12.11 15.82 8.34
C GLU A 180 -12.08 15.95 6.81
N THR A 181 -12.04 14.82 6.10
CA THR A 181 -12.06 14.78 4.62
C THR A 181 -13.36 15.37 4.08
N GLN A 182 -14.49 14.94 4.63
CA GLN A 182 -15.84 15.37 4.26
C GLN A 182 -16.07 16.87 4.54
N ALA A 183 -15.63 17.34 5.71
CA ALA A 183 -15.69 18.75 6.06
C ALA A 183 -14.88 19.62 5.06
N ARG A 184 -13.67 19.18 4.70
CA ARG A 184 -12.81 19.92 3.74
C ARG A 184 -13.38 19.97 2.33
N VAL A 185 -14.08 18.93 1.86
CA VAL A 185 -14.76 19.02 0.55
C VAL A 185 -16.08 19.79 0.60
N GLY A 186 -16.64 20.02 1.78
CA GLY A 186 -17.97 20.61 1.94
C GLY A 186 -19.09 19.63 1.59
N PHE A 187 -18.90 18.34 1.90
CA PHE A 187 -19.88 17.29 1.68
C PHE A 187 -20.17 16.58 3.01
N GLY A 188 -21.24 16.98 3.69
CA GLY A 188 -21.64 16.43 4.99
C GLY A 188 -22.90 15.56 4.94
N ASP A 189 -23.47 15.34 3.75
CA ASP A 189 -24.75 14.65 3.59
C ASP A 189 -24.65 13.13 3.70
N SER A 190 -23.43 12.59 3.75
CA SER A 190 -23.15 11.17 3.92
C SER A 190 -22.14 10.95 5.03
N THR A 191 -22.23 9.80 5.68
CA THR A 191 -21.22 9.31 6.61
C THR A 191 -20.22 8.34 5.97
N ALA A 192 -20.44 7.96 4.70
CA ALA A 192 -19.62 7.01 3.96
C ALA A 192 -18.58 7.73 3.07
N LEU A 193 -17.32 7.33 3.22
CA LEU A 193 -16.22 7.89 2.43
C LEU A 193 -16.42 7.67 0.92
N GLY A 194 -16.89 6.48 0.52
CA GLY A 194 -17.08 6.14 -0.90
C GLY A 194 -18.03 7.11 -1.60
N GLU A 195 -19.13 7.48 -0.95
CA GLU A 195 -20.13 8.41 -1.49
C GLU A 195 -19.59 9.84 -1.64
N THR A 196 -18.56 10.20 -0.87
CA THR A 196 -17.88 11.49 -0.99
C THR A 196 -17.22 11.64 -2.37
N PHE A 197 -16.62 10.58 -2.90
CA PHE A 197 -16.06 10.57 -4.25
C PHE A 197 -17.14 10.55 -5.35
N GLU A 198 -18.36 10.11 -5.00
CA GLU A 198 -19.49 10.08 -5.92
C GLU A 198 -20.20 11.42 -6.05
N ALA A 199 -20.05 12.30 -5.04
CA ALA A 199 -20.67 13.62 -4.97
C ALA A 199 -20.32 14.48 -6.21
N PRO A 200 -21.31 15.07 -6.91
CA PRO A 200 -21.06 15.87 -8.13
C PRO A 200 -20.12 17.05 -7.93
N VAL A 201 -20.07 17.64 -6.73
CA VAL A 201 -19.11 18.71 -6.40
C VAL A 201 -17.67 18.18 -6.35
N VAL A 202 -17.47 16.97 -5.82
CA VAL A 202 -16.14 16.35 -5.72
C VAL A 202 -15.68 15.88 -7.10
N LYS A 203 -16.54 15.18 -7.85
CA LYS A 203 -16.24 14.74 -9.22
C LYS A 203 -15.73 15.88 -10.10
N ARG A 204 -16.46 17.01 -10.13
CA ARG A 204 -16.07 18.19 -10.90
C ARG A 204 -14.72 18.77 -10.47
N ARG A 205 -14.38 18.71 -9.18
CA ARG A 205 -13.11 19.24 -8.66
C ARG A 205 -11.91 18.36 -9.05
N ILE A 206 -12.10 17.05 -9.17
CA ILE A 206 -11.01 16.09 -9.44
C ILE A 206 -10.91 15.68 -10.92
N GLU A 207 -11.93 15.95 -11.73
CA GLU A 207 -12.04 15.49 -13.13
C GLU A 207 -10.82 15.88 -13.99
N GLY A 208 -10.34 17.13 -13.90
CA GLY A 208 -9.17 17.57 -14.68
C GLY A 208 -7.91 16.77 -14.37
N TYR A 209 -7.70 16.40 -13.11
CA TYR A 209 -6.58 15.54 -12.71
C TYR A 209 -6.74 14.12 -13.25
N ILE A 210 -7.95 13.55 -13.19
CA ILE A 210 -8.24 12.20 -13.70
C ILE A 210 -8.01 12.15 -15.21
N GLN A 211 -8.49 13.14 -15.96
CA GLN A 211 -8.31 13.20 -17.41
C GLN A 211 -6.84 13.36 -17.80
N ALA A 212 -6.07 14.16 -17.08
CA ALA A 212 -4.67 14.44 -17.42
C ALA A 212 -3.69 13.33 -17.01
N LEU A 213 -3.97 12.63 -15.92
CA LEU A 213 -3.03 11.67 -15.30
C LEU A 213 -3.55 10.23 -15.30
N GLY A 214 -4.78 9.98 -15.77
CA GLY A 214 -5.41 8.66 -15.73
C GLY A 214 -4.68 7.58 -16.53
N ASP A 215 -4.08 7.96 -17.66
CA ASP A 215 -3.32 7.07 -18.57
C ASP A 215 -1.80 7.07 -18.30
N LEU A 216 -1.38 7.65 -17.17
CA LEU A 216 0.02 7.78 -16.80
C LEU A 216 0.75 6.43 -16.78
N PRO A 217 0.20 5.34 -16.23
CA PRO A 217 0.87 4.04 -16.26
C PRO A 217 1.17 3.58 -17.69
N GLU A 218 0.26 3.75 -18.64
CA GLU A 218 0.39 3.38 -20.05
C GLU A 218 1.51 4.17 -20.73
N ARG A 219 1.61 5.46 -20.42
CA ARG A 219 2.66 6.35 -20.96
C ARG A 219 4.05 6.06 -20.40
N HIS A 220 4.13 5.35 -19.27
CA HIS A 220 5.40 4.94 -18.62
C HIS A 220 5.53 3.41 -18.52
N PRO A 221 5.78 2.69 -19.63
CA PRO A 221 5.73 1.22 -19.69
C PRO A 221 6.75 0.50 -18.79
N GLN A 222 7.80 1.19 -18.36
CA GLN A 222 8.84 0.63 -17.49
C GLN A 222 8.57 0.88 -16.00
N ALA A 223 7.60 1.74 -15.68
CA ALA A 223 7.27 2.06 -14.30
C ALA A 223 6.29 1.02 -13.72
N SER A 224 6.47 0.72 -12.45
CA SER A 224 5.54 -0.06 -11.63
C SER A 224 5.38 0.56 -10.25
N GLY A 225 5.54 1.87 -10.14
CA GLY A 225 5.35 2.60 -8.90
C GLY A 225 5.25 4.10 -9.16
N PHE A 226 4.85 4.84 -8.15
CA PHE A 226 4.56 6.26 -8.24
C PHE A 226 5.02 6.95 -6.95
N VAL A 227 5.74 8.07 -7.06
CA VAL A 227 5.82 9.06 -5.97
C VAL A 227 4.85 10.18 -6.31
N VAL A 228 3.97 10.53 -5.38
CA VAL A 228 2.96 11.54 -5.60
C VAL A 228 3.21 12.73 -4.69
N ALA A 229 3.12 13.94 -5.25
CA ALA A 229 3.30 15.19 -4.53
C ALA A 229 2.21 16.20 -4.88
N VAL A 230 1.82 17.01 -3.89
CA VAL A 230 0.90 18.14 -4.07
C VAL A 230 1.58 19.40 -3.55
N GLY A 231 1.70 20.41 -4.41
CA GLY A 231 2.48 21.60 -4.09
C GLY A 231 3.95 21.25 -3.85
N SER A 232 4.48 21.67 -2.71
CA SER A 232 5.85 21.38 -2.25
C SER A 232 5.95 20.13 -1.36
N ARG A 233 4.86 19.38 -1.18
CA ARG A 233 4.77 18.24 -0.27
C ARG A 233 4.65 16.93 -1.04
N ILE A 234 5.50 15.96 -0.73
CA ILE A 234 5.28 14.56 -1.13
C ILE A 234 4.14 13.99 -0.26
N LEU A 235 3.16 13.36 -0.89
CA LEU A 235 2.04 12.69 -0.22
C LEU A 235 2.39 11.25 0.12
N ALA A 236 2.88 10.51 -0.86
CA ALA A 236 3.05 9.07 -0.77
C ALA A 236 4.03 8.57 -1.85
N ALA A 237 4.52 7.36 -1.64
CA ALA A 237 5.02 6.50 -2.70
C ALA A 237 4.32 5.15 -2.63
N ASP A 238 3.80 4.66 -3.76
CA ASP A 238 3.28 3.30 -3.93
C ASP A 238 4.16 2.58 -4.96
N LEU A 239 4.70 1.41 -4.59
CA LEU A 239 5.64 0.62 -5.39
C LEU A 239 5.09 -0.79 -5.53
N PHE A 240 4.91 -1.25 -6.76
CA PHE A 240 4.35 -2.57 -7.08
C PHE A 240 5.44 -3.46 -7.68
N GLY A 241 5.44 -4.73 -7.25
CA GLY A 241 6.29 -5.76 -7.84
C GLY A 241 5.84 -6.17 -9.24
N ASP A 242 4.53 -6.21 -9.46
CA ASP A 242 3.94 -6.37 -10.79
C ASP A 242 3.51 -5.02 -11.37
N ARG A 243 3.79 -4.83 -12.66
CA ARG A 243 3.28 -3.66 -13.38
C ARG A 243 1.77 -3.79 -13.62
N ALA A 244 1.26 -5.01 -13.80
CA ALA A 244 -0.17 -5.23 -14.00
C ALA A 244 -0.99 -4.65 -12.83
N ASP A 245 -0.51 -4.80 -11.59
CA ASP A 245 -1.15 -4.20 -10.41
C ASP A 245 -1.06 -2.68 -10.41
N ALA A 246 0.12 -2.12 -10.72
CA ALA A 246 0.30 -0.68 -10.81
C ALA A 246 -0.68 -0.04 -11.80
N VAL A 247 -0.89 -0.67 -12.96
CA VAL A 247 -1.84 -0.22 -13.99
C VAL A 247 -3.28 -0.38 -13.48
N ALA A 248 -3.63 -1.53 -12.91
CA ALA A 248 -5.00 -1.81 -12.47
C ALA A 248 -5.44 -0.98 -11.26
N LEU A 249 -4.53 -0.66 -10.35
CA LEU A 249 -4.81 0.07 -9.11
C LEU A 249 -4.69 1.60 -9.29
N TRP A 250 -3.99 2.08 -10.32
CA TRP A 250 -3.84 3.51 -10.57
C TRP A 250 -5.18 4.27 -10.70
N PRO A 251 -6.19 3.78 -11.44
CA PRO A 251 -7.51 4.41 -11.49
C PRO A 251 -8.20 4.53 -10.13
N LYS A 252 -7.82 3.70 -9.14
CA LYS A 252 -8.38 3.73 -7.77
C LYS A 252 -7.57 4.63 -6.85
N LEU A 253 -6.27 4.78 -7.10
CA LEU A 253 -5.36 5.64 -6.32
C LEU A 253 -5.46 7.11 -6.74
N LEU A 254 -5.54 7.38 -8.04
CA LEU A 254 -5.53 8.74 -8.59
C LEU A 254 -6.65 9.63 -8.03
N PRO A 255 -7.92 9.19 -7.91
CA PRO A 255 -8.97 10.01 -7.31
C PRO A 255 -8.64 10.49 -5.89
N SER A 256 -8.01 9.63 -5.09
CA SER A 256 -7.63 9.94 -3.71
C SER A 256 -6.51 10.99 -3.66
N TYR A 257 -5.56 10.95 -4.59
CA TYR A 257 -4.53 11.97 -4.75
C TYR A 257 -5.08 13.29 -5.32
N ALA A 258 -5.98 13.20 -6.31
CA ALA A 258 -6.64 14.35 -6.89
C ALA A 258 -7.52 15.08 -5.87
N LEU A 259 -8.13 14.36 -4.92
CA LEU A 259 -8.88 14.96 -3.82
C LEU A 259 -7.97 15.81 -2.93
N GLU A 260 -6.80 15.30 -2.53
CA GLU A 260 -5.82 16.06 -1.75
C GLU A 260 -5.31 17.29 -2.50
N ALA A 261 -5.09 17.15 -3.82
CA ALA A 261 -4.72 18.24 -4.71
C ALA A 261 -5.78 19.34 -4.77
N ALA A 262 -7.05 18.96 -4.97
CA ALA A 262 -8.18 19.86 -5.06
C ALA A 262 -8.52 20.60 -3.75
N GLN A 263 -8.07 20.08 -2.61
CA GLN A 263 -8.26 20.68 -1.29
C GLN A 263 -7.00 21.42 -0.77
N THR A 264 -5.96 21.57 -1.58
CA THR A 264 -4.71 22.26 -1.21
C THR A 264 -4.65 23.64 -1.87
N ASP A 265 -4.37 24.68 -1.08
CA ASP A 265 -4.35 26.08 -1.55
C ASP A 265 -3.22 26.39 -2.55
N SER A 266 -2.19 25.54 -2.62
CA SER A 266 -1.11 25.69 -3.59
C SER A 266 -1.63 25.56 -5.01
N GLN A 267 -1.21 26.46 -5.89
CA GLN A 267 -1.62 26.49 -7.30
C GLN A 267 -0.64 25.78 -8.24
N LYS A 268 0.56 25.40 -7.77
CA LYS A 268 1.60 24.80 -8.63
C LYS A 268 2.32 23.65 -7.94
N ALA A 269 2.70 22.65 -8.73
CA ALA A 269 3.63 21.61 -8.31
C ALA A 269 5.03 22.21 -8.07
N GLY A 270 5.63 21.88 -6.94
CA GLY A 270 6.91 22.45 -6.49
C GLY A 270 7.94 21.42 -6.02
N VAL A 271 7.62 20.13 -6.05
CA VAL A 271 8.59 19.06 -5.80
C VAL A 271 9.33 18.75 -7.10
N ASP A 272 10.65 18.62 -7.02
CA ASP A 272 11.49 18.17 -8.13
C ASP A 272 11.81 16.67 -8.06
N ARG A 273 12.37 16.14 -9.15
CA ARG A 273 12.72 14.72 -9.27
C ARG A 273 13.72 14.26 -8.23
N GLU A 274 14.68 15.11 -7.86
CA GLU A 274 15.70 14.76 -6.88
C GLU A 274 15.13 14.67 -5.47
N THR A 275 14.18 15.53 -5.12
CA THR A 275 13.44 15.46 -3.86
C THR A 275 12.61 14.18 -3.79
N ALA A 276 11.92 13.81 -4.89
CA ALA A 276 11.21 12.53 -4.97
C ALA A 276 12.15 11.31 -4.88
N ALA A 277 13.31 11.35 -5.53
CA ALA A 277 14.31 10.28 -5.45
C ALA A 277 14.90 10.16 -4.03
N ARG A 278 15.19 11.29 -3.39
CA ARG A 278 15.66 11.35 -2.00
C ARG A 278 14.66 10.76 -1.03
N PHE A 279 13.37 11.03 -1.22
CA PHE A 279 12.30 10.44 -0.41
C PHE A 279 12.35 8.90 -0.40
N LEU A 280 12.57 8.27 -1.56
CA LEU A 280 12.71 6.81 -1.66
C LEU A 280 14.05 6.29 -1.10
N ARG A 281 15.15 7.04 -1.27
CA ARG A 281 16.43 6.67 -0.63
C ARG A 281 16.36 6.71 0.89
N GLU A 282 15.67 7.70 1.44
CA GLU A 282 15.41 7.78 2.89
C GLU A 282 14.49 6.65 3.35
N ALA A 283 13.52 6.24 2.52
CA ALA A 283 12.67 5.07 2.80
C ALA A 283 13.48 3.77 2.92
N ALA A 284 14.52 3.59 2.09
CA ALA A 284 15.42 2.44 2.15
C ALA A 284 16.24 2.36 3.45
N SER A 285 16.37 3.48 4.18
CA SER A 285 17.08 3.56 5.47
C SER A 285 16.16 3.45 6.69
N MET A 286 14.85 3.32 6.49
CA MET A 286 13.90 3.18 7.59
C MET A 286 14.13 1.86 8.33
N LYS A 287 13.86 1.86 9.64
CA LYS A 287 13.82 0.64 10.42
C LYS A 287 12.65 -0.21 9.92
N SER A 288 12.94 -1.46 9.59
CA SER A 288 11.95 -2.47 9.21
C SER A 288 11.66 -3.40 10.40
N THR A 289 10.39 -3.69 10.64
CA THR A 289 9.95 -4.73 11.60
C THR A 289 8.95 -5.65 10.94
N THR A 290 9.09 -6.96 11.15
CA THR A 290 8.20 -7.95 10.55
C THR A 290 6.89 -8.06 11.34
N ARG A 291 5.77 -8.22 10.62
CA ARG A 291 4.45 -8.52 11.15
C ARG A 291 3.89 -9.78 10.48
N ALA A 292 3.05 -10.51 11.19
CA ALA A 292 2.28 -11.61 10.62
C ALA A 292 1.20 -11.05 9.67
N THR A 293 0.87 -11.82 8.64
CA THR A 293 -0.28 -11.60 7.75
C THR A 293 -1.16 -12.84 7.79
N PRO A 294 -2.50 -12.71 7.66
CA PRO A 294 -3.37 -13.88 7.55
C PRO A 294 -3.26 -14.58 6.16
N GLY A 295 -2.58 -13.96 5.19
CA GLY A 295 -2.23 -14.58 3.91
C GLY A 295 -0.80 -15.14 3.87
N GLU A 296 -0.24 -15.28 2.67
CA GLU A 296 1.16 -15.67 2.49
C GLU A 296 2.09 -14.46 2.45
N GLY A 297 3.37 -14.71 2.75
CA GLY A 297 4.43 -13.70 2.69
C GLY A 297 4.81 -13.12 4.03
N THR A 298 5.52 -11.99 3.99
CA THR A 298 5.98 -11.28 5.18
C THR A 298 5.62 -9.81 5.04
N LEU A 299 4.82 -9.31 5.98
CA LEU A 299 4.56 -7.88 6.11
C LEU A 299 5.69 -7.22 6.88
N PHE A 300 6.10 -6.05 6.41
CA PHE A 300 7.07 -5.19 7.05
C PHE A 300 6.40 -3.88 7.40
N SER A 301 6.53 -3.44 8.65
CA SER A 301 6.32 -2.05 9.03
C SER A 301 7.61 -1.28 8.86
N LEU A 302 7.52 -0.09 8.27
CA LEU A 302 8.65 0.79 8.03
C LEU A 302 8.48 2.06 8.84
N GLU A 303 9.52 2.44 9.59
CA GLU A 303 9.51 3.67 10.38
C GLU A 303 10.90 4.30 10.44
N GLY A 304 10.98 5.61 10.25
CA GLY A 304 12.22 6.36 10.40
C GLY A 304 12.20 7.66 9.62
N SER A 305 13.09 8.59 9.96
CA SER A 305 13.27 9.83 9.20
C SER A 305 11.97 10.63 8.97
N GLY A 306 11.07 10.67 9.96
CA GLY A 306 9.77 11.35 9.81
C GLY A 306 8.82 10.69 8.81
N ARG A 307 8.96 9.39 8.55
CA ARG A 307 8.15 8.60 7.61
C ARG A 307 7.65 7.32 8.25
N VAL A 308 6.58 6.82 7.65
CA VAL A 308 5.96 5.53 7.97
C VAL A 308 5.62 4.81 6.67
N GLY A 309 5.58 3.48 6.70
CA GLY A 309 5.22 2.70 5.53
C GLY A 309 4.96 1.25 5.85
N SER A 310 4.58 0.51 4.81
CA SER A 310 4.40 -0.93 4.84
C SER A 310 4.99 -1.56 3.58
N ALA A 311 5.39 -2.83 3.65
CA ALA A 311 5.70 -3.62 2.46
C ALA A 311 5.29 -5.08 2.67
N LEU A 312 4.80 -5.73 1.62
CA LEU A 312 4.54 -7.16 1.58
C LEU A 312 5.52 -7.82 0.61
N LEU A 313 6.25 -8.83 1.08
CA LEU A 313 7.14 -9.66 0.26
C LEU A 313 6.70 -11.12 0.26
N LEU A 314 6.78 -11.77 -0.91
CA LEU A 314 6.75 -13.22 -1.06
C LEU A 314 8.18 -13.72 -1.26
N GLY A 315 8.81 -14.15 -0.18
CA GLY A 315 10.24 -14.45 -0.17
C GLY A 315 11.06 -13.20 -0.53
N ARG A 316 11.50 -13.12 -1.79
CA ARG A 316 12.30 -11.98 -2.32
C ARG A 316 11.56 -11.14 -3.35
N ALA A 317 10.35 -11.54 -3.75
CA ALA A 317 9.52 -10.75 -4.64
C ALA A 317 8.76 -9.72 -3.82
N LEU A 318 8.92 -8.44 -4.17
CA LEU A 318 8.02 -7.40 -3.68
C LEU A 318 6.62 -7.68 -4.22
N VAL A 319 5.60 -7.65 -3.38
CA VAL A 319 4.20 -7.57 -3.83
C VAL A 319 3.86 -6.09 -3.98
N HIS A 320 3.89 -5.36 -2.87
CA HIS A 320 3.62 -3.94 -2.79
C HIS A 320 4.41 -3.32 -1.63
N ALA A 321 4.82 -2.06 -1.79
CA ALA A 321 5.35 -1.23 -0.72
C ALA A 321 4.78 0.17 -0.83
N GLU A 322 4.44 0.74 0.31
CA GLU A 322 3.87 2.07 0.40
C GLU A 322 4.56 2.87 1.51
N VAL A 323 4.87 4.13 1.22
CA VAL A 323 5.63 5.01 2.14
C VAL A 323 5.02 6.40 2.15
N PHE A 324 4.92 6.99 3.35
CA PHE A 324 4.30 8.28 3.58
C PHE A 324 5.16 9.13 4.50
N PRO A 325 5.12 10.47 4.37
CA PRO A 325 5.52 11.33 5.47
C PRO A 325 4.63 11.06 6.69
N ARG A 326 5.21 10.99 7.88
CA ARG A 326 4.46 10.87 9.13
C ARG A 326 3.63 12.14 9.34
N SER A 327 2.33 11.99 9.57
CA SER A 327 1.48 13.10 9.97
C SER A 327 1.93 13.62 11.34
N GLY A 328 2.19 14.92 11.47
CA GLY A 328 2.59 15.54 12.74
C GLY A 328 1.49 15.63 13.81
N LYS A 329 0.31 15.02 13.59
CA LYS A 329 -0.78 15.00 14.56
C LYS A 329 -0.61 13.79 15.50
N THR A 330 -0.41 14.05 16.79
CA THR A 330 -0.57 13.05 17.86
C THR A 330 -2.00 12.50 17.79
N PRO A 331 -2.24 11.18 17.95
CA PRO A 331 -3.59 10.65 17.95
C PRO A 331 -4.44 11.35 19.01
N PRO A 332 -5.67 11.79 18.70
CA PRO A 332 -6.58 12.24 19.74
C PRO A 332 -6.82 11.06 20.71
N PRO A 333 -6.94 11.31 22.02
CA PRO A 333 -7.29 10.25 22.97
C PRO A 333 -8.57 9.55 22.51
N PRO A 334 -8.68 8.23 22.70
CA PRO A 334 -9.89 7.51 22.31
C PRO A 334 -11.09 8.15 23.01
N PRO A 335 -12.14 8.58 22.29
CA PRO A 335 -13.36 9.05 22.89
C PRO A 335 -13.96 7.90 23.70
N VAL A 336 -14.44 8.23 24.88
CA VAL A 336 -15.20 7.31 25.71
C VAL A 336 -16.45 6.93 24.92
N LEU A 337 -16.45 5.73 24.33
CA LEU A 337 -17.63 5.18 23.69
C LEU A 337 -18.70 5.01 24.78
N PRO A 338 -19.89 5.62 24.65
CA PRO A 338 -21.00 5.25 25.52
C PRO A 338 -21.26 3.77 25.27
N ILE A 339 -21.21 2.97 26.34
CA ILE A 339 -21.60 1.57 26.33
C ILE A 339 -23.01 1.52 25.73
N GLN A 340 -23.13 1.08 24.47
CA GLN A 340 -24.44 0.83 23.89
C GLN A 340 -25.05 -0.29 24.70
N ARG A 341 -26.11 0.04 25.45
CA ARG A 341 -26.87 -0.95 26.21
C ARG A 341 -27.37 -2.02 25.24
N PRO A 342 -27.30 -3.30 25.61
CA PRO A 342 -27.81 -4.37 24.77
C PRO A 342 -29.30 -4.13 24.48
N TYR A 343 -29.66 -4.20 23.20
CA TYR A 343 -31.04 -4.16 22.75
C TYR A 343 -31.75 -5.39 23.34
N VAL A 344 -32.61 -5.16 24.33
CA VAL A 344 -33.48 -6.21 24.88
C VAL A 344 -34.69 -6.30 23.95
N ARG A 345 -34.74 -7.41 23.21
CA ARG A 345 -35.82 -7.97 22.36
C ARG A 345 -36.95 -7.02 21.97
#